data_AF-A0A085MPQ9-F1
#
_entry.id   AF-A0A085MPQ9-F1
#
_cell.length_a   1.000
_cell.length_b   1.000
_cell.length_c   1.000
_cell.angle_alpha   90.00
_cell.angle_beta   90.00
_cell.angle_gamma   90.00
#
_symmetry.space_group_name_H-M   'P 1'
#
loop_
_entity.id
_entity.type
_entity.pdbx_description
1 polymer ?
#
loop_
_entity_poly.entity_id
_entity_poly.type
_entity_poly.pdbx_seq_one_letter_code
_entity_poly.pdbx_strand_id
1 'polypeptide(L)'
;MNVQIFGATSFPCVCAYALRQAARDAGDAADLIHSQIVDHFYVDNWFASFRSVEEAVGIADTLNTVLTRAGFPLAQWRSTHEQVFSVIRNRTTEPADMDLDAVPIERTLGLSWNSVTDDFLAHFEIPPEGKTKRQLLRAIA
;
A
#
# COMPACT_ATOMS: atom_id res chain seq x y z
N MET A 1 14.25 -23.81 -2.43
CA MET A 1 13.68 -22.50 -2.08
C MET A 1 13.22 -21.86 -3.38
N ASN A 2 11.92 -21.87 -3.66
CA ASN A 2 11.33 -21.38 -4.92
C ASN A 2 10.57 -20.08 -4.67
N VAL A 3 11.26 -19.08 -4.15
CA VAL A 3 10.70 -17.74 -3.93
C VAL A 3 11.42 -16.75 -4.81
N GLN A 4 10.73 -15.67 -5.18
CA GLN A 4 11.35 -14.58 -5.91
C GLN A 4 12.42 -13.90 -5.06
N ILE A 5 13.47 -13.42 -5.72
CA ILE A 5 14.59 -12.75 -5.07
C ILE A 5 14.21 -11.29 -4.83
N PHE A 6 14.25 -10.87 -3.56
CA PHE A 6 14.02 -9.47 -3.20
C PHE A 6 15.08 -8.57 -3.85
N GLY A 7 14.64 -7.47 -4.46
CA GLY A 7 15.52 -6.49 -5.12
C GLY A 7 15.97 -6.85 -6.53
N ALA A 8 15.50 -7.96 -7.12
CA ALA A 8 15.74 -8.23 -8.53
C ALA A 8 15.00 -7.22 -9.42
N THR A 9 15.66 -6.65 -10.42
CA THR A 9 15.09 -5.60 -11.29
C THR A 9 13.84 -6.06 -12.05
N SER A 10 13.72 -7.35 -12.37
CA SER A 10 12.55 -7.94 -13.04
C SER A 10 11.37 -8.22 -12.10
N PHE A 11 11.58 -8.18 -10.79
CA PHE A 11 10.60 -8.60 -9.79
C PHE A 11 9.27 -7.83 -9.86
N PRO A 12 9.26 -6.48 -9.99
CA PRO A 12 8.00 -5.74 -10.10
C PRO A 12 7.14 -6.19 -11.27
N CYS A 13 7.75 -6.49 -12.42
CA CYS A 13 7.03 -6.95 -13.60
C CYS A 13 6.40 -8.34 -13.39
N VAL A 14 7.11 -9.24 -12.71
CA VAL A 14 6.62 -10.59 -12.42
C VAL A 14 5.46 -10.54 -11.42
N CYS A 15 5.57 -9.75 -10.35
CA CYS A 15 4.48 -9.55 -9.39
C CYS A 15 3.26 -8.92 -10.03
N ALA A 16 3.44 -7.87 -10.83
CA ALA A 16 2.34 -7.23 -11.55
C ALA A 16 1.61 -8.22 -12.48
N TYR A 17 2.35 -9.09 -13.18
CA TYR A 17 1.76 -10.13 -14.00
C TYR A 17 0.97 -11.15 -13.16
N ALA A 18 1.55 -11.63 -12.06
CA ALA A 18 0.91 -12.61 -11.19
C ALA A 18 -0.39 -12.06 -10.55
N LEU A 19 -0.37 -10.81 -10.09
CA LEU A 19 -1.55 -10.11 -9.59
C LEU A 19 -2.64 -9.97 -10.68
N ARG A 20 -2.27 -9.57 -11.90
CA ARG A 20 -3.24 -9.50 -13.01
C ARG A 20 -3.82 -10.86 -13.38
N GLN A 21 -3.04 -11.93 -13.26
CA GLN A 21 -3.55 -13.28 -13.45
C GLN A 21 -4.53 -13.65 -12.34
N ALA A 22 -4.23 -13.33 -11.08
CA ALA A 22 -5.15 -13.51 -9.96
C ALA A 22 -6.49 -12.77 -10.17
N ALA A 23 -6.48 -11.57 -10.76
CA ALA A 23 -7.72 -10.86 -11.13
C ALA A 23 -8.54 -11.63 -12.16
N ARG A 24 -7.91 -12.18 -13.20
CA ARG A 24 -8.62 -12.96 -14.23
C ARG A 24 -9.26 -14.22 -13.65
N ASP A 25 -8.59 -14.82 -12.66
CA ASP A 25 -9.05 -16.03 -11.98
C ASP A 25 -10.04 -15.72 -10.83
N ALA A 26 -10.48 -14.46 -10.68
CA ALA A 26 -11.39 -14.03 -9.61
C ALA A 26 -12.87 -14.37 -9.89
N GLY A 27 -13.22 -14.87 -11.08
CA GLY A 27 -14.60 -15.20 -11.45
C GLY A 27 -15.47 -13.94 -11.60
N ASP A 28 -16.63 -13.89 -10.93
CA ASP A 28 -17.57 -12.77 -11.04
C ASP A 28 -16.98 -11.42 -10.59
N ALA A 29 -15.92 -11.44 -9.76
CA ALA A 29 -15.23 -10.23 -9.31
C ALA A 29 -14.10 -9.77 -10.27
N ALA A 30 -13.88 -10.44 -11.40
CA ALA A 30 -12.71 -10.22 -12.24
C ALA A 30 -12.55 -8.77 -12.71
N ASP A 31 -13.63 -8.12 -13.18
CA ASP A 31 -13.56 -6.73 -13.67
C ASP A 31 -13.22 -5.75 -12.54
N LEU A 32 -13.86 -5.92 -11.37
CA LEU A 32 -13.59 -5.12 -10.18
C LEU A 32 -12.13 -5.26 -9.76
N ILE A 33 -11.66 -6.49 -9.54
CA ILE A 33 -10.30 -6.74 -9.07
C ILE A 33 -9.26 -6.32 -10.12
N HIS A 34 -9.55 -6.48 -11.40
CA HIS A 34 -8.66 -6.04 -12.46
C HIS A 34 -8.43 -4.52 -12.40
N SER A 35 -9.49 -3.72 -12.23
CA SER A 35 -9.34 -2.27 -12.04
C SER A 35 -8.51 -1.93 -10.80
N GLN A 36 -8.75 -2.64 -9.67
CA GLN A 36 -8.00 -2.44 -8.45
C GLN A 36 -6.51 -2.77 -8.60
N ILE A 37 -6.17 -3.81 -9.36
CA ILE A 37 -4.78 -4.20 -9.58
C ILE A 37 -4.07 -3.28 -10.59
N VAL A 38 -4.76 -2.84 -11.64
CA VAL A 38 -4.14 -2.04 -12.70
C VAL A 38 -3.97 -0.57 -12.29
N ASP A 39 -4.96 -0.01 -11.61
CA ASP A 39 -5.03 1.44 -11.38
C ASP A 39 -4.51 1.86 -10.00
N HIS A 40 -4.49 0.93 -9.03
CA HIS A 40 -4.25 1.25 -7.62
C HIS A 40 -3.02 0.55 -7.00
N PHE A 41 -2.36 -0.37 -7.71
CA PHE A 41 -1.09 -0.92 -7.22
C PHE A 41 0.11 -0.10 -7.69
N TYR A 42 0.95 0.29 -6.73
CA TYR A 42 2.31 0.73 -6.95
C TYR A 42 3.28 -0.34 -6.44
N VAL A 43 3.84 -1.12 -7.38
CA VAL A 43 4.73 -2.25 -7.08
C VAL A 43 4.02 -3.26 -6.16
N ASP A 44 4.31 -3.21 -4.86
CA ASP A 44 3.83 -4.08 -3.79
C ASP A 44 2.72 -3.43 -2.94
N ASN A 45 2.50 -2.12 -3.09
CA ASN A 45 1.53 -1.39 -2.29
C ASN A 45 0.23 -1.14 -3.06
N TRP A 46 -0.92 -1.38 -2.42
CA TRP A 46 -2.22 -0.99 -2.93
C TRP A 46 -2.69 0.32 -2.29
N PHE A 47 -3.05 1.30 -3.12
CA PHE A 47 -3.54 2.61 -2.70
C PHE A 47 -4.80 3.00 -3.48
N ALA A 48 -5.93 3.06 -2.79
CA ALA A 48 -7.20 3.46 -3.36
C ALA A 48 -7.95 4.42 -2.45
N SER A 49 -8.80 5.26 -3.05
CA SER A 49 -9.67 6.20 -2.36
C SER A 49 -11.11 5.94 -2.78
N PHE A 50 -12.04 6.07 -1.83
CA PHE A 50 -13.44 5.72 -2.00
C PHE A 50 -14.35 6.83 -1.50
N ARG A 51 -15.62 6.82 -1.93
CA ARG A 51 -16.59 7.87 -1.55
C ARG A 51 -17.26 7.59 -0.21
N SER A 52 -17.22 6.34 0.26
CA SER A 52 -17.81 5.95 1.54
C SER A 52 -17.01 4.85 2.24
N VAL A 53 -17.25 4.71 3.55
CA VAL A 53 -16.66 3.66 4.39
C VAL A 53 -17.09 2.27 3.92
N GLU A 54 -18.35 2.12 3.52
CA GLU A 54 -18.93 0.86 3.06
C GLU A 54 -18.29 0.39 1.74
N GLU A 55 -18.10 1.32 0.80
CA GLU A 55 -17.41 1.04 -0.46
C GLU A 55 -15.95 0.62 -0.21
N ALA A 56 -15.24 1.37 0.64
CA ALA A 56 -13.85 1.07 0.99
C ALA A 56 -13.70 -0.32 1.62
N VAL A 57 -14.53 -0.64 2.62
CA VAL A 57 -14.51 -1.94 3.30
C VAL A 57 -14.87 -3.07 2.33
N GLY A 58 -15.92 -2.90 1.53
CA GLY A 58 -16.39 -3.94 0.60
C GLY A 58 -15.35 -4.28 -0.46
N ILE A 59 -14.70 -3.27 -1.04
CA ILE A 59 -13.65 -3.46 -2.03
C ILE A 59 -12.39 -4.05 -1.39
N ALA A 60 -11.96 -3.52 -0.24
CA ALA A 60 -10.80 -4.04 0.48
C ALA A 60 -10.96 -5.52 0.85
N ASP A 61 -12.13 -5.92 1.36
CA ASP A 61 -12.43 -7.32 1.70
C ASP A 61 -12.43 -8.23 0.48
N THR A 62 -13.07 -7.78 -0.61
CA THR A 62 -13.13 -8.57 -1.86
C THR A 62 -11.73 -8.76 -2.43
N LEU A 63 -10.92 -7.69 -2.46
CA LEU A 63 -9.54 -7.72 -2.91
C LEU A 63 -8.69 -8.65 -2.04
N ASN A 64 -8.76 -8.50 -0.71
CA ASN A 64 -8.00 -9.33 0.22
C ASN A 64 -8.37 -10.82 0.09
N THR A 65 -9.67 -11.13 -0.08
CA THR A 65 -10.15 -12.51 -0.26
C THR A 65 -9.59 -13.12 -1.54
N VAL A 66 -9.66 -12.40 -2.66
CA VAL A 66 -9.18 -12.87 -3.96
C VAL A 66 -7.67 -13.06 -3.95
N LEU A 67 -6.93 -12.08 -3.44
CA LEU A 67 -5.47 -12.13 -3.41
C LEU A 67 -4.95 -13.17 -2.41
N THR A 68 -5.58 -13.31 -1.24
CA THR A 68 -5.25 -14.40 -0.29
C THR A 68 -5.44 -15.77 -0.92
N ARG A 69 -6.55 -15.99 -1.66
CA ARG A 69 -6.80 -17.25 -2.39
C ARG A 69 -5.74 -17.50 -3.47
N ALA A 70 -5.22 -16.44 -4.09
CA ALA A 70 -4.17 -16.51 -5.09
C ALA A 70 -2.75 -16.61 -4.52
N GLY A 71 -2.59 -16.59 -3.18
CA GLY A 71 -1.29 -16.69 -2.50
C GLY A 71 -0.58 -15.35 -2.28
N PHE A 72 -1.29 -14.23 -2.40
CA PHE A 72 -0.80 -12.86 -2.22
C PHE A 72 -1.58 -12.13 -1.11
N PRO A 73 -1.58 -12.61 0.15
CA PRO A 73 -2.31 -11.94 1.22
C PRO A 73 -1.79 -10.50 1.38
N LEU A 74 -2.72 -9.54 1.52
CA LEU A 74 -2.38 -8.14 1.77
C LEU A 74 -2.09 -7.93 3.26
N ALA A 75 -1.03 -7.20 3.54
CA ALA A 75 -0.49 -6.94 4.86
C ALA A 75 -0.41 -5.44 5.15
N GLN A 76 -0.12 -5.07 6.41
CA GLN A 76 0.20 -3.69 6.81
C GLN A 76 -0.86 -2.65 6.39
N TRP A 77 -2.13 -3.00 6.62
CA TRP A 77 -3.25 -2.14 6.26
C TRP A 77 -3.19 -0.78 6.95
N ARG A 78 -3.62 0.28 6.24
CA ARG A 78 -3.80 1.63 6.77
C ARG A 78 -4.97 2.33 6.08
N SER A 79 -5.57 3.28 6.79
CA SER A 79 -6.62 4.14 6.24
C SER A 79 -6.64 5.48 6.96
N THR A 80 -7.12 6.51 6.28
CA THR A 80 -7.43 7.82 6.87
C THR A 80 -8.71 7.81 7.69
N HIS A 81 -9.56 6.81 7.48
CA HIS A 81 -10.74 6.58 8.31
C HIS A 81 -10.51 5.42 9.28
N GLU A 82 -10.54 5.74 10.57
CA GLU A 82 -10.38 4.79 11.67
C GLU A 82 -11.41 3.63 11.59
N GLN A 83 -12.63 3.91 11.15
CA GLN A 83 -13.67 2.88 10.97
C GLN A 83 -13.25 1.85 9.92
N VAL A 84 -12.72 2.28 8.78
CA VAL A 84 -12.23 1.39 7.71
C VAL A 84 -11.06 0.56 8.25
N PHE A 85 -10.08 1.22 8.88
CA PHE A 85 -8.90 0.56 9.42
C PHE A 85 -9.26 -0.51 10.48
N SER A 86 -10.15 -0.17 11.41
CA SER A 86 -10.60 -1.07 12.48
C SER A 86 -11.33 -2.30 11.93
N VAL A 87 -12.21 -2.10 10.93
CA VAL A 87 -12.97 -3.20 10.33
C VAL A 87 -12.04 -4.18 9.61
N ILE A 88 -11.08 -3.66 8.83
CA ILE A 88 -10.13 -4.50 8.10
C ILE A 88 -9.20 -5.23 9.05
N ARG A 89 -8.63 -4.54 10.06
CA ARG A 89 -7.73 -5.14 11.07
C ARG A 89 -8.38 -6.34 11.77
N ASN A 90 -9.66 -6.22 12.14
CA ASN A 90 -10.40 -7.30 12.80
C ASN A 90 -10.67 -8.51 11.90
N ARG A 91 -10.57 -8.35 10.57
CA ARG A 91 -10.85 -9.39 9.57
C ARG A 91 -9.58 -10.03 9.00
N THR A 92 -8.42 -9.42 9.20
CA THR A 92 -7.12 -9.92 8.74
C THR A 92 -6.44 -10.78 9.81
N THR A 93 -5.87 -11.91 9.41
CA THR A 93 -5.12 -12.83 10.29
C THR A 93 -3.63 -12.46 10.44
N GLU A 94 -3.28 -11.20 10.22
CA GLU A 94 -1.90 -10.72 10.38
C GLU A 94 -1.41 -11.00 11.81
N PRO A 95 -0.18 -11.51 12.02
CA PRO A 95 0.39 -11.56 13.36
C PRO A 95 0.44 -10.14 13.91
N ALA A 96 -0.16 -9.95 15.09
CA ALA A 96 -0.36 -8.66 15.76
C ALA A 96 0.93 -7.89 16.14
N ASP A 97 2.09 -8.35 15.65
CA ASP A 97 3.44 -8.01 16.13
C ASP A 97 4.31 -7.33 15.06
N MET A 98 3.70 -6.83 13.97
CA MET A 98 4.23 -5.61 13.37
C MET A 98 3.62 -4.47 14.16
N ASP A 99 4.48 -3.62 14.73
CA ASP A 99 4.11 -2.44 15.52
C ASP A 99 3.40 -1.38 14.65
N LEU A 100 2.23 -1.76 14.12
CA LEU A 100 1.30 -0.93 13.37
C LEU A 100 0.63 0.08 14.32
N ASP A 101 0.70 -0.15 15.64
CA ASP A 101 0.14 0.75 16.64
C ASP A 101 1.10 1.92 16.99
N ALA A 102 2.39 1.85 16.66
CA ALA A 102 3.34 2.87 17.13
C ALA A 102 3.38 4.18 16.33
N VAL A 103 3.04 4.20 15.04
CA VAL A 103 3.14 5.44 14.26
C VAL A 103 2.06 5.52 13.17
N PRO A 104 1.24 6.59 13.10
CA PRO A 104 0.33 6.84 11.98
C PRO A 104 1.05 7.25 10.68
N ILE A 105 2.39 7.19 10.67
CA ILE A 105 3.25 7.63 9.59
C ILE A 105 3.83 6.39 8.91
N GLU A 106 3.35 6.10 7.71
CA GLU A 106 3.90 5.05 6.84
C GLU A 106 4.92 5.62 5.87
N ARG A 107 5.91 4.82 5.45
CA ARG A 107 6.79 5.18 4.33
C ARG A 107 6.28 4.52 3.06
N THR A 108 5.87 5.32 2.09
CA THR A 108 5.44 4.81 0.79
C THR A 108 5.75 5.81 -0.32
N LEU A 109 5.98 5.34 -1.54
CA LEU A 109 6.35 6.19 -2.69
C LEU A 109 7.60 7.06 -2.47
N GLY A 110 8.48 6.69 -1.52
CA GLY A 110 9.61 7.51 -1.09
C GLY A 110 9.24 8.70 -0.18
N LEU A 111 7.97 8.81 0.20
CA LEU A 111 7.43 9.83 1.09
C LEU A 111 7.02 9.21 2.43
N SER A 112 6.87 10.04 3.45
CA SER A 112 6.17 9.66 4.68
C SER A 112 4.72 10.11 4.56
N TRP A 113 3.75 9.28 4.95
CA TRP A 113 2.32 9.61 4.89
C TRP A 113 1.71 9.46 6.27
N ASN A 114 1.15 10.54 6.81
CA ASN A 114 0.40 10.54 8.06
C ASN A 114 -1.08 10.27 7.79
N SER A 115 -1.53 9.05 8.06
CA SER A 115 -2.91 8.65 7.75
C SER A 115 -3.96 9.39 8.58
N VAL A 116 -3.63 9.87 9.79
CA VAL A 116 -4.60 10.58 10.66
C VAL A 116 -4.95 11.95 10.11
N THR A 117 -3.97 12.63 9.53
CA THR A 117 -4.13 13.99 8.96
C THR A 117 -4.32 13.98 7.45
N ASP A 118 -4.08 12.84 6.81
CA ASP A 118 -4.00 12.67 5.36
C ASP A 118 -2.94 13.57 4.70
N ASP A 119 -1.81 13.75 5.38
CA ASP A 119 -0.71 14.61 4.95
C ASP A 119 0.52 13.79 4.54
N PHE A 120 1.14 14.16 3.41
CA PHE A 120 2.49 13.69 3.09
C PHE A 120 3.52 14.55 3.81
N LEU A 121 4.40 13.89 4.56
CA LEU A 121 5.49 14.48 5.31
C LEU A 121 6.79 14.37 4.53
N ALA A 122 7.48 15.48 4.37
CA ALA A 122 8.87 15.54 3.93
C ALA A 122 9.75 15.84 5.15
N HIS A 123 10.68 14.95 5.46
CA HIS A 123 11.67 15.19 6.51
C HIS A 123 12.99 15.61 5.85
N PHE A 124 13.46 16.81 6.17
CA PHE A 124 14.72 17.33 5.67
C PHE A 124 15.47 18.03 6.80
N GLU A 125 16.75 17.70 6.94
CA GLU A 125 17.67 18.44 7.80
C GLU A 125 18.36 19.50 6.95
N ILE A 126 18.04 20.77 7.16
CA ILE A 126 18.71 21.87 6.46
C ILE A 126 20.04 22.14 7.17
N PRO A 127 21.19 21.92 6.50
CA PRO A 127 22.47 22.29 7.09
C PRO A 127 22.51 23.80 7.31
N PRO A 128 23.03 24.30 8.44
CA PRO A 128 23.07 25.74 8.73
C PRO A 128 23.89 26.54 7.70
N GLU A 129 24.72 25.88 6.90
CA GLU A 129 25.53 26.50 5.84
C GLU A 129 24.85 26.55 4.45
N GLY A 130 23.59 26.08 4.33
CA GLY A 130 22.85 26.06 3.07
C GLY A 130 22.51 27.46 2.54
N LYS A 131 23.46 28.14 1.89
CA LYS A 131 23.29 29.51 1.37
C LYS A 131 22.66 29.56 -0.03
N THR A 132 22.66 28.44 -0.76
CA THR A 132 22.21 28.40 -2.16
C THR A 132 21.00 27.50 -2.35
N LYS A 133 20.12 27.86 -3.31
CA LYS A 133 18.96 27.04 -3.73
C LYS A 133 19.34 25.58 -4.00
N ARG A 134 20.51 25.33 -4.60
CA ARG A 134 21.01 23.98 -4.91
C ARG A 134 21.38 23.18 -3.66
N GLN A 135 21.92 23.82 -2.62
CA GLN A 135 22.25 23.16 -1.35
C GLN A 135 20.99 22.83 -0.55
N LEU A 136 20.01 23.74 -0.54
CA LEU A 136 18.71 23.50 0.08
C LEU A 136 17.95 22.35 -0.60
N LEU A 137 17.89 22.34 -1.93
CA LEU A 137 17.22 21.27 -2.67
C LEU A 137 17.90 19.90 -2.50
N ARG A 138 19.19 19.85 -2.21
CA ARG A 138 19.89 18.59 -1.87
C ARG A 138 19.52 18.03 -0.50
N ALA A 139 19.06 18.86 0.43
CA ALA A 139 18.60 18.41 1.73
C ALA A 139 17.17 17.83 1.69
N ILE A 140 16.42 18.12 0.62
CA ILE A 140 15.02 17.72 0.41
C ILE A 140 14.91 16.43 -0.43
N ALA A 141 15.96 16.06 -1.18
CA ALA A 141 16.02 14.90 -2.08
C ALA A 141 16.75 13.71 -1.45
#